data_AF-A0A9P6DAM7-F1
#
_entry.id   AF-A0A9P6DAM7-F1
#
_cell.length_a   1.000
_cell.length_b   1.000
_cell.length_c   1.000
_cell.angle_alpha   90.00
_cell.angle_beta   90.00
_cell.angle_gamma   90.00
#
_symmetry.space_group_name_H-M   'P 1'
#
loop_
_entity.id
_entity.type
_entity.pdbx_description
1 polymer ?
#
loop_
_entity_poly.entity_id
_entity_poly.type
_entity_poly.pdbx_seq_one_letter_code
_entity_poly.pdbx_strand_id
1 'polypeptide(L)'
;MVAAGPVAMPKDTVVNSRSPDVASSVVSEAELDHWLQTTDAKLTFTGRSDKNPLRRDGQVRVVHCINRQGPVCGGNCNVFEGTNNCIKASGTNCIMATANVAFCDKGGCGGSCNFIDSCGTRLDNNFCATPGTKSILVPFI
;
A
#
# COMPACT_ATOMS: atom_id res chain seq x y z
N MET A 1 20.57 -43.65 46.82
CA MET A 1 20.44 -43.88 45.36
C MET A 1 18.99 -43.53 45.04
N VAL A 2 18.65 -42.50 44.27
CA VAL A 2 19.06 -42.21 42.88
C VAL A 2 19.04 -40.69 42.67
N ALA A 3 20.09 -40.15 42.03
CA ALA A 3 20.16 -38.77 41.56
C ALA A 3 19.50 -38.66 40.18
N ALA A 4 18.61 -37.67 39.98
CA ALA A 4 18.06 -37.31 38.69
C ALA A 4 18.75 -36.04 38.19
N GLY A 5 19.40 -36.13 37.01
CA GLY A 5 20.21 -35.07 36.41
C GLY A 5 19.38 -33.93 35.81
N PRO A 6 20.05 -32.90 35.25
CA PRO A 6 19.40 -31.70 34.74
C PRO A 6 18.68 -31.98 33.41
N VAL A 7 17.42 -31.56 33.32
CA VAL A 7 16.61 -31.63 32.09
C VAL A 7 17.04 -30.49 31.16
N ALA A 8 17.52 -30.84 29.97
CA ALA A 8 17.92 -29.91 28.93
C ALA A 8 16.71 -29.13 28.37
N MET A 9 16.90 -27.82 28.20
CA MET A 9 15.93 -26.93 27.53
C MET A 9 16.01 -27.14 26.01
N PRO A 10 14.89 -27.24 25.28
CA PRO A 10 14.91 -27.25 23.83
C PRO A 10 15.40 -25.88 23.32
N LYS A 11 16.54 -25.89 22.63
CA LYS A 11 16.96 -24.84 21.71
C LYS A 11 16.12 -25.00 20.43
N ASP A 12 15.86 -23.88 19.78
CA ASP A 12 15.24 -23.79 18.44
C ASP A 12 13.71 -23.73 18.39
N THR A 13 13.11 -22.83 19.18
CA THR A 13 11.92 -22.13 18.71
C THR A 13 12.38 -20.99 17.80
N VAL A 14 12.44 -21.24 16.49
CA VAL A 14 12.41 -20.15 15.51
C VAL A 14 11.01 -19.54 15.60
N VAL A 15 10.83 -18.61 16.54
CA VAL A 15 9.76 -17.63 16.48
C VAL A 15 10.00 -16.84 15.20
N ASN A 16 9.34 -17.26 14.12
CA ASN A 16 9.06 -16.39 13.00
C ASN A 16 8.19 -15.26 13.57
N SER A 17 8.84 -14.21 14.07
CA SER A 17 8.22 -12.96 14.50
C SER A 17 7.63 -12.26 13.28
N ARG A 18 6.60 -12.86 12.67
CA ARG A 18 5.61 -12.10 11.94
C ARG A 18 4.82 -11.40 13.04
N SER A 19 5.22 -10.17 13.32
CA SER A 19 4.56 -9.27 14.28
C SER A 19 3.04 -9.39 14.14
N PRO A 20 2.30 -9.35 15.26
CA PRO A 20 0.86 -9.47 15.24
C PRO A 20 0.29 -8.38 14.34
N ASP A 21 -0.51 -8.81 13.37
CA ASP A 21 -1.57 -8.10 12.66
C ASP A 21 -1.70 -6.61 13.04
N VAL A 22 -0.75 -5.78 12.59
CA VAL A 22 -1.11 -4.42 12.21
C VAL A 22 -1.81 -4.67 10.90
N ALA A 23 -3.14 -4.58 10.90
CA ALA A 23 -3.92 -4.59 9.68
C ALA A 23 -3.20 -3.63 8.73
N SER A 24 -2.48 -4.19 7.78
CA SER A 24 -1.60 -3.42 6.91
C SER A 24 -2.54 -2.75 5.95
N SER A 25 -2.49 -1.43 5.81
CA SER A 25 -3.32 -0.73 4.80
C SER A 25 -2.82 -0.97 3.37
N VAL A 26 -1.83 -1.85 3.26
CA VAL A 26 -1.35 -2.47 2.05
C VAL A 26 -2.29 -3.62 1.70
N VAL A 27 -2.90 -3.56 0.52
CA VAL A 27 -3.81 -4.58 0.01
C VAL A 27 -3.06 -5.65 -0.79
N SER A 28 -3.63 -6.84 -0.88
CA SER A 28 -3.09 -7.89 -1.76
C SER A 28 -3.34 -7.55 -3.23
N GLU A 29 -2.47 -8.04 -4.11
CA GLU A 29 -2.62 -7.88 -5.56
C GLU A 29 -3.99 -8.34 -6.07
N ALA A 30 -4.46 -9.52 -5.60
CA ALA A 30 -5.77 -10.07 -5.98
C ALA A 30 -6.95 -9.20 -5.50
N GLU A 31 -6.81 -8.55 -4.35
CA GLU A 31 -7.85 -7.66 -3.80
C GLU A 31 -7.95 -6.36 -4.60
N LEU A 32 -6.79 -5.80 -4.97
CA LEU A 32 -6.73 -4.66 -5.86
C LEU A 32 -7.31 -5.00 -7.24
N ASP A 33 -6.96 -6.17 -7.80
CA ASP A 33 -7.49 -6.63 -9.09
C ASP A 33 -9.01 -6.80 -9.06
N HIS A 34 -9.55 -7.37 -7.98
CA HIS A 34 -10.98 -7.48 -7.79
C HIS A 34 -11.63 -6.09 -7.77
N TRP A 35 -11.08 -5.15 -6.99
CA TRP A 35 -11.60 -3.78 -6.96
C TRP A 35 -11.55 -3.11 -8.33
N LEU A 36 -10.46 -3.24 -9.08
CA LEU A 36 -10.33 -2.68 -10.43
C LEU A 36 -11.39 -3.23 -11.40
N GLN A 37 -11.82 -4.48 -11.24
CA GLN A 37 -12.83 -5.12 -12.08
C GLN A 37 -14.26 -4.74 -11.71
N THR A 38 -14.52 -4.46 -10.44
CA THR A 38 -15.88 -4.19 -9.93
C THR A 38 -16.18 -2.71 -9.71
N THR A 39 -15.17 -1.84 -9.78
CA THR A 39 -15.33 -0.40 -9.53
C THR A 39 -15.99 0.31 -10.70
N ASP A 40 -16.90 1.24 -10.38
CA ASP A 40 -17.51 2.18 -11.34
C ASP A 40 -16.67 3.48 -11.46
N ALA A 41 -15.56 3.58 -10.72
CA ALA A 41 -14.70 4.77 -10.78
C ALA A 41 -14.04 4.91 -12.17
N LYS A 42 -13.89 6.15 -12.64
CA LYS A 42 -13.10 6.43 -13.84
C LYS A 42 -11.62 6.26 -13.52
N LEU A 43 -11.02 5.19 -14.04
CA LEU A 43 -9.61 4.83 -13.84
C LEU A 43 -8.73 5.39 -14.95
N THR A 44 -7.62 6.01 -14.58
CA THR A 44 -6.55 6.41 -15.51
C THR A 44 -5.26 5.68 -15.14
N PHE A 45 -4.74 4.86 -16.04
CA PHE A 45 -3.55 4.06 -15.77
C PHE A 45 -2.27 4.82 -16.17
N THR A 46 -1.28 4.82 -15.28
CA THR A 46 0.01 5.51 -15.44
C THR A 46 1.16 4.62 -14.94
N GLY A 47 2.41 4.96 -15.28
CA GLY A 47 3.59 4.25 -14.76
C GLY A 47 4.05 3.03 -15.54
N ARG A 48 3.25 2.53 -16.48
CA ARG A 48 3.67 1.47 -17.40
C ARG A 48 4.88 1.96 -18.21
N SER A 49 6.08 1.52 -17.83
CA SER A 49 7.25 1.71 -18.67
C SER A 49 7.00 0.95 -19.97
N ASP A 50 7.00 1.65 -21.10
CA ASP A 50 6.70 1.18 -22.47
C ASP A 50 7.60 0.05 -23.01
N LYS A 51 8.34 -0.68 -22.15
CA LYS A 51 9.31 -1.70 -22.52
C LYS A 51 8.92 -3.14 -22.19
N ASN A 52 7.76 -3.41 -21.58
CA ASN A 52 7.29 -4.80 -21.44
C ASN A 52 5.74 -4.88 -21.34
N PRO A 53 5.05 -5.50 -22.30
CA PRO A 53 3.59 -5.65 -22.27
C PRO A 53 3.10 -6.72 -21.28
N LEU A 54 4.01 -7.52 -20.73
CA LEU A 54 3.75 -8.47 -19.66
C LEU A 54 4.04 -7.78 -18.32
N ARG A 55 3.03 -7.75 -17.44
CA ARG A 55 3.11 -7.33 -16.03
C ARG A 55 4.41 -7.91 -15.45
N ARG A 56 5.34 -7.06 -14.98
CA ARG A 56 6.53 -7.60 -14.32
C ARG A 56 6.11 -7.97 -12.90
N ASP A 57 6.30 -9.23 -12.52
CA ASP A 57 6.29 -9.63 -11.12
C ASP A 57 7.16 -8.67 -10.31
N GLY A 58 6.65 -8.19 -9.18
CA GLY A 58 7.34 -7.20 -8.34
C GLY A 58 7.14 -5.74 -8.75
N GLN A 59 6.01 -5.37 -9.36
CA GLN A 59 5.63 -3.96 -9.51
C GLN A 59 4.66 -3.54 -8.40
N VAL A 60 4.86 -2.35 -7.84
CA VAL A 60 3.93 -1.77 -6.86
C VAL A 60 2.79 -1.10 -7.60
N ARG A 61 1.57 -1.36 -7.16
CA ARG A 61 0.37 -0.69 -7.66
C ARG A 61 -0.16 0.28 -6.63
N VAL A 62 -0.48 1.47 -7.09
CA VAL A 62 -1.02 2.55 -6.26
C VAL A 62 -2.25 3.10 -6.95
N VAL A 63 -3.41 2.95 -6.32
CA VAL A 63 -4.62 3.65 -6.70
C VAL A 63 -4.73 4.89 -5.85
N HIS A 64 -4.82 6.05 -6.48
CA HIS A 64 -5.04 7.31 -5.78
C HIS A 64 -6.19 8.08 -6.41
N CYS A 65 -7.16 8.46 -5.59
CA CYS A 65 -8.38 9.13 -6.05
C CYS A 65 -8.49 10.54 -5.47
N ILE A 66 -9.01 11.44 -6.30
CA ILE A 66 -9.27 12.83 -5.91
C ILE A 66 -10.64 12.95 -5.23
N ASN A 67 -11.62 12.15 -5.64
CA ASN A 67 -12.96 12.24 -5.06
C ASN A 67 -13.16 11.24 -3.92
N ARG A 68 -13.78 11.73 -2.86
CA ARG A 68 -14.22 10.94 -1.70
C ARG A 68 -15.64 11.38 -1.33
N GLN A 69 -16.56 10.42 -1.20
CA GLN A 69 -17.92 10.65 -0.73
C GLN A 69 -18.16 9.80 0.53
N GLY A 70 -18.07 10.43 1.71
CA GLY A 70 -18.19 9.74 2.99
C GLY A 70 -17.10 8.67 3.18
N PRO A 71 -17.46 7.38 3.37
CA PRO A 71 -16.51 6.28 3.49
C PRO A 71 -16.01 5.75 2.12
N VAL A 72 -16.60 6.21 1.01
CA VAL A 72 -16.29 5.69 -0.33
C VAL A 72 -15.23 6.55 -1.01
N CYS A 73 -14.16 5.90 -1.47
CA CYS A 73 -13.15 6.48 -2.34
C CYS A 73 -13.45 6.09 -3.80
N GLY A 74 -13.48 7.05 -4.73
CA GLY A 74 -13.86 6.73 -6.12
C GLY A 74 -13.96 7.94 -7.06
N GLY A 75 -14.83 7.82 -8.07
CA GLY A 75 -15.11 8.88 -9.05
C GLY A 75 -14.01 9.06 -10.09
N ASN A 76 -12.91 9.70 -9.73
CA ASN A 76 -11.73 9.87 -10.58
C ASN A 76 -10.50 9.36 -9.85
N CYS A 77 -9.99 8.23 -10.31
CA CYS A 77 -8.83 7.57 -9.72
C CYS A 77 -7.75 7.39 -10.77
N ASN A 78 -6.50 7.54 -10.34
CA ASN A 78 -5.35 7.17 -11.14
C ASN A 78 -4.77 5.89 -10.54
N VAL A 79 -4.39 4.97 -11.42
CA VAL A 79 -3.72 3.73 -11.06
C VAL A 79 -2.30 3.83 -11.58
N PHE A 80 -1.33 3.87 -10.68
CA PHE A 80 0.08 3.82 -11.03
C PHE A 80 0.59 2.40 -10.85
N GLU A 81 1.37 1.90 -11.82
CA GLU A 81 2.07 0.62 -11.74
C GLU A 81 3.56 0.87 -12.00
N GLY A 82 4.42 0.57 -11.02
CA GLY A 82 5.86 0.77 -11.14
C GLY A 82 6.59 0.70 -9.80
N THR A 83 7.90 0.97 -9.80
CA THR A 83 8.74 1.02 -8.59
C THR A 83 9.64 2.25 -8.63
N ASN A 84 10.19 2.62 -7.47
CA ASN A 84 11.18 3.70 -7.33
C ASN A 84 10.78 5.00 -8.06
N ASN A 85 9.55 5.45 -7.85
CA ASN A 85 8.99 6.60 -8.53
C ASN A 85 8.37 7.57 -7.54
N CYS A 86 8.54 8.86 -7.82
CA CYS A 86 7.79 9.90 -7.17
C CYS A 86 6.66 10.37 -8.09
N ILE A 87 5.43 10.02 -7.75
CA ILE A 87 4.26 10.36 -8.58
C ILE A 87 3.60 11.63 -8.07
N LYS A 88 3.22 12.51 -9.02
CA LYS A 88 2.43 13.70 -8.70
C LYS A 88 0.99 13.28 -8.46
N ALA A 89 0.54 13.43 -7.21
CA ALA A 89 -0.76 12.98 -6.75
C ALA A 89 -1.57 14.15 -6.16
N SER A 90 -1.47 15.34 -6.76
CA SER A 90 -2.07 16.57 -6.26
C SER A 90 -3.58 16.48 -6.11
N GLY A 91 -4.09 16.76 -4.90
CA GLY A 91 -5.52 16.72 -4.60
C GLY A 91 -6.03 15.32 -4.31
N THR A 92 -5.14 14.35 -4.11
CA THR A 92 -5.53 13.01 -3.68
C THR A 92 -6.12 13.08 -2.28
N ASN A 93 -7.28 12.44 -2.11
CA ASN A 93 -7.98 12.36 -0.84
C ASN A 93 -7.98 10.96 -0.24
N CYS A 94 -7.69 9.95 -1.06
CA CYS A 94 -7.62 8.58 -0.60
C CYS A 94 -6.74 7.73 -1.51
N ILE A 95 -6.05 6.76 -0.90
CA ILE A 95 -5.03 5.92 -1.54
C ILE A 95 -5.24 4.46 -1.14
N MET A 96 -5.05 3.56 -2.08
CA MET A 96 -4.92 2.12 -1.85
C MET A 96 -3.64 1.67 -2.57
N ALA A 97 -2.82 0.83 -1.94
CA ALA A 97 -1.55 0.40 -2.52
C ALA A 97 -1.21 -1.05 -2.16
N THR A 98 -0.42 -1.70 -3.01
CA THR A 98 0.04 -3.10 -2.80
C THR A 98 1.42 -3.21 -2.19
N ALA A 99 2.05 -2.07 -1.89
CA ALA A 99 3.23 -1.99 -1.03
C ALA A 99 3.14 -0.78 -0.09
N ASN A 100 4.06 -0.69 0.88
CA ASN A 100 4.09 0.42 1.82
C ASN A 100 4.61 1.70 1.16
N VAL A 101 3.72 2.47 0.55
CA VAL A 101 4.03 3.75 -0.10
C VAL A 101 3.96 4.91 0.88
N ALA A 102 4.75 5.95 0.63
CA ALA A 102 4.69 7.19 1.40
C ALA A 102 3.85 8.23 0.66
N PHE A 103 2.89 8.87 1.34
CA PHE A 103 2.12 9.99 0.82
C PHE A 103 2.56 11.29 1.51
N CYS A 104 2.85 12.32 0.71
CA CYS A 104 3.44 13.57 1.17
C CYS A 104 2.55 14.78 0.87
N ASP A 105 2.58 15.79 1.75
CA ASP A 105 1.78 17.02 1.60
C ASP A 105 2.36 18.02 0.58
N LYS A 106 3.61 17.83 0.15
CA LYS A 106 4.25 18.64 -0.91
C LYS A 106 4.44 17.84 -2.19
N GLY A 107 4.64 18.54 -3.30
CA GLY A 107 5.06 17.92 -4.56
C GLY A 107 6.52 17.43 -4.47
N GLY A 108 6.89 16.49 -5.36
CA GLY A 108 8.27 15.98 -5.43
C GLY A 108 8.69 15.06 -4.28
N CYS A 109 7.73 14.44 -3.58
CA CYS A 109 7.98 13.48 -2.50
C CYS A 109 8.81 14.05 -1.35
N GLY A 110 8.51 15.29 -0.97
CA GLY A 110 9.10 15.97 0.18
C GLY A 110 8.05 16.56 1.11
N GLY A 111 8.51 17.31 2.12
CA GLY A 111 7.65 17.82 3.19
C GLY A 111 7.40 16.76 4.26
N SER A 112 6.18 16.73 4.79
CA SER A 112 5.73 15.71 5.73
C SER A 112 5.14 14.53 4.96
N CYS A 113 5.84 13.40 5.03
CA CYS A 113 5.43 12.16 4.40
C CYS A 113 5.00 11.15 5.47
N ASN A 114 3.90 10.45 5.23
CA ASN A 114 3.43 9.36 6.07
C ASN A 114 3.31 8.09 5.24
N PHE A 115 3.52 6.94 5.86
CA PHE A 115 3.39 5.65 5.21
C PHE A 115 1.95 5.16 5.24
N ILE A 116 1.54 4.44 4.19
CA ILE A 116 0.19 3.88 4.11
C ILE A 116 -0.06 2.85 5.23
N ASP A 117 0.96 2.14 5.71
CA ASP A 117 0.80 1.21 6.85
C ASP A 117 0.32 1.95 8.12
N SER A 118 0.72 3.21 8.29
CA SER A 118 0.32 4.09 9.40
C SER A 118 -1.00 4.83 9.14
N CYS A 119 -1.88 4.26 8.31
CA CYS A 119 -3.15 4.88 7.96
C CYS A 119 -4.04 5.12 9.19
N GLY A 120 -4.28 6.39 9.52
CA GLY A 120 -5.14 6.75 10.66
C GLY A 120 -6.63 6.52 10.43
N THR A 121 -7.12 6.64 9.20
CA THR A 121 -8.55 6.45 8.88
C THR A 121 -8.71 5.59 7.64
N ARG A 122 -9.16 4.36 7.84
CA ARG A 122 -9.52 3.43 6.76
C ARG A 122 -10.91 3.73 6.23
N LEU A 123 -11.06 3.49 4.94
CA LEU A 123 -12.24 3.70 4.12
C LEU A 123 -12.68 2.35 3.53
N ASP A 124 -13.81 2.34 2.83
CA ASP A 124 -14.30 1.15 2.17
C ASP A 124 -13.28 0.61 1.15
N ASN A 125 -13.27 -0.70 0.94
CA ASN A 125 -12.31 -1.39 0.06
C ASN A 125 -10.84 -1.18 0.45
N ASN A 126 -10.55 -1.05 1.75
CA ASN A 126 -9.19 -0.90 2.30
C ASN A 126 -8.44 0.35 1.79
N PHE A 127 -9.17 1.37 1.34
CA PHE A 127 -8.57 2.68 1.08
C PHE A 127 -8.14 3.35 2.38
N CYS A 128 -7.06 4.11 2.31
CA CYS A 128 -6.66 5.03 3.35
C CYS A 128 -7.15 6.44 3.03
N ALA A 129 -7.71 7.15 4.01
CA ALA A 129 -7.99 8.57 3.89
C ALA A 129 -6.70 9.38 4.02
N THR A 130 -6.34 10.08 2.94
CA THR A 130 -5.09 10.84 2.83
C THR A 130 -5.34 12.24 2.26
N PRO A 131 -6.22 13.05 2.88
CA PRO A 131 -6.59 14.36 2.37
C PRO A 131 -5.38 15.30 2.27
N GLY A 132 -5.30 16.05 1.19
CA GLY A 132 -4.22 17.01 0.97
C GLY A 132 -2.90 16.40 0.49
N THR A 133 -2.89 15.11 0.12
CA THR A 133 -1.72 14.49 -0.50
C THR A 133 -1.40 15.18 -1.83
N LYS A 134 -0.11 15.47 -2.05
CA LYS A 134 0.38 16.09 -3.27
C LYS A 134 1.35 15.24 -4.06
N SER A 135 2.03 14.31 -3.42
CA SER A 135 2.87 13.32 -4.08
C SER A 135 2.88 12.00 -3.32
N ILE A 136 3.20 10.93 -4.04
CA ILE A 136 3.33 9.59 -3.47
C ILE A 136 4.69 9.04 -3.88
N LEU A 137 5.46 8.59 -2.89
CA LEU A 137 6.73 7.92 -3.06
C LEU A 137 6.50 6.41 -3.09
N VAL A 138 6.79 5.81 -4.24
CA VAL A 138 6.70 4.38 -4.46
C VAL A 138 8.06 3.75 -4.15
N PRO A 139 8.12 2.74 -3.27
CA PRO A 139 9.39 2.15 -2.85
C PRO A 139 10.07 1.37 -3.98
N PHE A 140 11.36 1.07 -3.75
CA PHE A 140 12.07 0.02 -4.47
C PHE A 140 11.75 -1.33 -3.82
N ILE A 141 11.38 -2.33 -4.62
CA ILE A 141 11.11 -3.70 -4.17
C ILE A 141 11.88 -4.71 -5.01
#